data_AF-A0A1F8A4U7-F1
#
_entry.id   AF-A0A1F8A4U7-F1
#
_cell.length_a   1.000
_cell.length_b   1.000
_cell.length_c   1.000
_cell.angle_alpha   90.00
_cell.angle_beta   90.00
_cell.angle_gamma   90.00
#
_symmetry.space_group_name_H-M   'P 1'
#
loop_
_entity.id
_entity.type
_entity.pdbx_description
1 polymer ?
#
loop_
_entity_poly.entity_id
_entity_poly.type
_entity_poly.pdbx_seq_one_letter_code
_entity_poly.pdbx_strand_id
1 'polypeptide(L)'
;MRPAENPSSPDHHSAPSHLNPSPEDYSRFIFQDKCRSVIYAGAGGNGCVSFLREKYVEEGPPNGGDGGSGGSIYIQAIEGLTSLHKLARRGVIKAGRGKNGQGKSKGGRRGEDILLQVPVGTVIREVSRYDPVAEEWALRKRQRALEKIEQVDELDEIGLPSVRHDRWVLYPGANPSDFLTTVFPRNPPRRQHIAALEPKAPIHLDLSQHMDKPILLAAGGVGGLGNPHWVSRSINRPKFASRGEGGTRLELEFELKLLADVGLVGKPNAGKSTLLRSLTNSRTRIGNWEFTTLSPNIGTVVIDDFKGRPLVESKGKAPRTNFTIADIPGLIENAHLDRGLGLGFLRHIERAGILAFVVDLSAGDPIQGLKNLWYELGEYERIRDTEPVFKDENESLTWVPPTHGLPELQSEGPEALSNSELPDLTLPPIHTKPWFVVATKADLPETQEQFKKLRDYLSAVERAQVEHPGGHPDGWREKIHAVPVSAMRGEGVDRIPKLVMEFLQ
;
A
#
# COMPACT_ATOMS: atom_id res chain seq x y z
N MET A 1 -51.52 -31.19 -32.76
CA MET A 1 -50.22 -31.37 -33.44
C MET A 1 -50.02 -30.19 -34.38
N ARG A 2 -49.20 -29.22 -33.99
CA ARG A 2 -48.75 -28.13 -34.89
C ARG A 2 -47.34 -28.50 -35.37
N PRO A 3 -47.00 -28.34 -36.65
CA PRO A 3 -45.72 -28.77 -37.18
C PRO A 3 -44.61 -27.79 -36.80
N ALA A 4 -43.41 -28.34 -36.58
CA ALA A 4 -42.19 -27.60 -36.31
C ALA A 4 -41.57 -27.10 -37.63
N GLU A 5 -41.30 -25.80 -37.69
CA GLU A 5 -40.43 -25.19 -38.70
C GLU A 5 -39.10 -24.83 -38.05
N ASN A 6 -38.02 -25.33 -38.64
CA ASN A 6 -36.67 -24.76 -38.59
C ASN A 6 -36.35 -24.39 -40.05
N PRO A 7 -35.62 -23.29 -40.36
CA PRO A 7 -34.15 -23.41 -40.42
C PRO A 7 -33.29 -22.12 -40.20
N SER A 8 -32.02 -22.34 -39.82
CA SER A 8 -30.76 -21.59 -40.15
C SER A 8 -30.68 -20.07 -39.91
N SER A 9 -29.72 -19.53 -39.14
CA SER A 9 -28.26 -19.49 -39.39
C SER A 9 -27.54 -18.78 -38.22
N PRO A 10 -26.20 -18.89 -38.05
CA PRO A 10 -25.50 -18.38 -36.87
C PRO A 10 -25.24 -16.88 -37.00
N ASP A 11 -25.59 -16.11 -35.95
CA ASP A 11 -25.18 -14.72 -35.85
C ASP A 11 -23.65 -14.62 -35.85
N HIS A 12 -23.11 -14.04 -36.92
CA HIS A 12 -21.78 -13.49 -36.93
C HIS A 12 -21.71 -12.43 -35.80
N HIS A 13 -21.14 -12.79 -34.66
CA HIS A 13 -20.67 -11.81 -33.69
C HIS A 13 -19.65 -10.92 -34.40
N SER A 14 -20.09 -9.71 -34.76
CA SER A 14 -19.22 -8.65 -35.25
C SER A 14 -18.11 -8.42 -34.22
N ALA A 15 -16.86 -8.44 -34.69
CA ALA A 15 -15.70 -8.14 -33.87
C ALA A 15 -15.91 -6.77 -33.19
N PRO A 16 -15.71 -6.64 -31.86
CA PRO A 16 -15.85 -5.36 -31.20
C PRO A 16 -14.83 -4.39 -31.81
N SER A 17 -15.32 -3.23 -32.27
CA SER A 17 -14.45 -2.20 -32.82
C SER A 17 -13.48 -1.75 -31.73
N HIS A 18 -12.18 -1.89 -32.01
CA HIS A 18 -11.03 -1.60 -31.14
C HIS A 18 -10.96 -0.14 -30.61
N LEU A 19 -11.95 0.70 -30.91
CA LEU A 19 -11.94 2.13 -30.67
C LEU A 19 -13.06 2.61 -29.72
N ASN A 20 -14.02 1.76 -29.32
CA ASN A 20 -15.10 2.15 -28.40
C ASN A 20 -15.61 0.97 -27.54
N PRO A 21 -15.02 0.70 -26.36
CA PRO A 21 -15.57 -0.24 -25.39
C PRO A 21 -16.78 0.34 -24.67
N SER A 22 -17.61 -0.54 -24.10
CA SER A 22 -18.85 -0.17 -23.42
C SER A 22 -18.60 0.64 -22.12
N PRO A 23 -19.53 1.53 -21.70
CA PRO A 23 -19.36 2.43 -20.55
C PRO A 23 -19.08 1.76 -19.20
N GLU A 24 -19.43 0.48 -19.04
CA GLU A 24 -19.25 -0.26 -17.79
C GLU A 24 -17.77 -0.55 -17.46
N ASP A 25 -16.91 -0.63 -18.48
CA ASP A 25 -15.47 -0.90 -18.34
C ASP A 25 -14.65 0.30 -17.84
N TYR A 26 -15.17 1.53 -18.01
CA TYR A 26 -14.45 2.75 -17.61
C TYR A 26 -14.41 2.95 -16.09
N SER A 27 -15.28 2.28 -15.32
CA SER A 27 -15.57 2.70 -13.93
C SER A 27 -14.72 2.08 -12.79
N ARG A 28 -13.92 1.02 -12.98
CA ARG A 28 -13.48 0.21 -11.80
C ARG A 28 -12.10 0.45 -11.17
N PHE A 29 -11.19 1.24 -11.72
CA PHE A 29 -9.82 1.39 -11.19
C PHE A 29 -9.32 2.84 -11.17
N ILE A 30 -9.86 3.68 -10.28
CA ILE A 30 -9.21 4.95 -9.94
C ILE A 30 -7.83 4.58 -9.41
N PHE A 31 -6.77 4.96 -10.11
CA PHE A 31 -5.40 4.77 -9.65
C PHE A 31 -5.17 5.66 -8.43
N GLN A 32 -4.41 5.20 -7.43
CA GLN A 32 -4.12 6.01 -6.24
C GLN A 32 -2.71 5.61 -5.76
N ASP A 33 -1.84 6.60 -5.66
CA ASP A 33 -0.43 6.47 -5.26
C ASP A 33 -0.24 6.67 -3.77
N LYS A 34 -1.05 7.53 -3.15
CA LYS A 34 -1.01 7.81 -1.71
C LYS A 34 -2.31 7.43 -1.03
N CYS A 35 -2.22 6.72 0.08
CA CYS A 35 -3.38 6.29 0.86
C CYS A 35 -3.06 6.31 2.35
N ARG A 36 -3.94 6.92 3.15
CA ARG A 36 -3.94 6.77 4.61
C ARG A 36 -4.98 5.72 4.99
N SER A 37 -4.60 4.76 5.83
CA SER A 37 -5.52 3.72 6.30
C SER A 37 -5.37 3.48 7.79
N VAL A 38 -6.51 3.32 8.48
CA VAL A 38 -6.55 2.98 9.89
C VAL A 38 -6.73 1.48 10.04
N ILE A 39 -5.80 0.86 10.74
CA ILE A 39 -5.67 -0.58 10.88
C ILE A 39 -5.95 -0.96 12.33
N TYR A 40 -6.85 -1.92 12.55
CA TYR A 40 -7.22 -2.43 13.87
C TYR A 40 -6.93 -3.92 13.96
N ALA A 41 -5.95 -4.29 14.79
CA ALA A 41 -5.75 -5.69 15.14
C ALA A 41 -6.96 -6.23 15.92
N GLY A 42 -7.21 -7.54 15.81
CA GLY A 42 -8.34 -8.16 16.49
C GLY A 42 -8.14 -8.11 17.99
N ALA A 43 -9.16 -7.69 18.73
CA ALA A 43 -9.15 -7.80 20.19
C ALA A 43 -9.29 -9.27 20.64
N GLY A 44 -8.77 -9.59 21.83
CA GLY A 44 -8.97 -10.88 22.47
C GLY A 44 -10.43 -11.11 22.89
N GLY A 45 -10.86 -12.37 22.82
CA GLY A 45 -12.11 -12.81 23.44
C GLY A 45 -11.99 -12.78 24.96
N ASN A 46 -13.10 -12.58 25.65
CA ASN A 46 -13.12 -12.63 27.12
C ASN A 46 -13.11 -14.07 27.63
N GLY A 47 -12.51 -14.29 28.79
CA GLY A 47 -12.69 -15.53 29.54
C GLY A 47 -14.12 -15.68 30.04
N CYS A 48 -14.58 -16.92 30.20
CA CYS A 48 -15.91 -17.22 30.71
C CYS A 48 -15.87 -17.51 32.21
N VAL A 49 -16.88 -17.05 32.94
CA VAL A 49 -17.17 -17.52 34.30
C VAL A 49 -18.29 -18.55 34.20
N SER A 50 -17.96 -19.81 34.40
CA SER A 50 -18.94 -20.90 34.39
C SER A 50 -18.61 -21.94 35.46
N PHE A 51 -19.65 -22.64 35.91
CA PHE A 51 -19.52 -23.72 36.88
C PHE A 51 -20.23 -24.95 36.32
N LEU A 52 -19.67 -26.13 36.61
CA LEU A 52 -20.30 -27.39 36.28
C LEU A 52 -21.60 -27.51 37.07
N ARG A 53 -22.69 -27.87 36.39
CA ARG A 53 -23.99 -28.10 37.01
C ARG A 53 -24.44 -29.51 36.63
N GLU A 54 -24.43 -30.39 37.61
CA GLU A 54 -24.92 -31.76 37.50
C GLU A 54 -26.02 -31.99 38.52
N LYS A 55 -26.95 -32.91 38.23
CA LYS A 55 -28.15 -33.13 39.04
C LYS A 55 -27.84 -33.43 40.52
N TYR A 56 -26.70 -34.05 40.80
CA TYR A 56 -26.28 -34.49 42.14
C TYR A 56 -25.12 -33.66 42.72
N VAL A 57 -24.74 -32.58 42.05
CA VAL A 57 -23.66 -31.69 42.49
C VAL A 57 -24.24 -30.29 42.65
N GLU A 58 -24.58 -29.93 43.88
CA GLU A 58 -25.12 -28.59 44.23
C GLU A 58 -24.15 -27.48 43.80
N GLU A 59 -22.86 -27.74 43.96
CA GLU A 59 -21.81 -26.76 43.98
C GLU A 59 -20.62 -27.22 43.11
N GLY A 60 -20.82 -27.36 41.80
CA GLY A 60 -19.79 -27.91 40.91
C GLY A 60 -18.54 -27.03 40.69
N PRO A 61 -17.43 -27.62 40.22
CA PRO A 61 -16.17 -26.93 39.98
C PRO A 61 -16.27 -25.89 38.86
N PRO A 62 -15.36 -24.89 38.82
CA PRO A 62 -15.30 -23.93 37.73
C PRO A 62 -14.96 -24.62 36.41
N ASN A 63 -15.72 -24.32 35.36
CA ASN A 63 -15.56 -24.90 34.02
C ASN A 63 -15.72 -23.84 32.91
N GLY A 64 -15.33 -22.59 33.18
CA GLY A 64 -15.27 -21.54 32.18
C GLY A 64 -14.08 -21.70 31.25
N GLY A 65 -14.31 -21.69 29.94
CA GLY A 65 -13.25 -21.71 28.95
C GLY A 65 -12.55 -20.36 28.78
N ASP A 66 -11.36 -20.42 28.18
CA ASP A 66 -10.55 -19.25 27.82
C ASP A 66 -11.11 -18.54 26.58
N GLY A 67 -10.90 -17.24 26.49
CA GLY A 67 -11.17 -16.45 25.30
C GLY A 67 -10.19 -16.78 24.17
N GLY A 68 -10.68 -16.70 22.94
CA GLY A 68 -9.84 -16.85 21.75
C GLY A 68 -8.96 -15.63 21.52
N SER A 69 -7.78 -15.86 20.94
CA SER A 69 -6.90 -14.79 20.48
C SER A 69 -7.52 -13.97 19.35
N GLY A 70 -7.21 -12.68 19.28
CA GLY A 70 -7.59 -11.82 18.17
C GLY A 70 -6.81 -12.11 16.89
N GLY A 71 -7.42 -11.77 15.75
CA GLY A 71 -6.78 -11.85 14.44
C GLY A 71 -5.63 -10.85 14.30
N SER A 72 -4.59 -11.27 13.59
CA SER A 72 -3.38 -10.50 13.31
C SER A 72 -3.43 -9.91 11.90
N ILE A 73 -2.65 -8.86 11.67
CA ILE A 73 -2.61 -8.15 10.39
C ILE A 73 -1.23 -8.29 9.79
N TYR A 74 -1.24 -8.78 8.56
CA TYR A 74 -0.06 -9.05 7.77
C TYR A 74 -0.04 -8.18 6.53
N ILE A 75 1.15 -7.93 5.99
CA ILE A 75 1.35 -7.24 4.74
C ILE A 75 2.26 -8.04 3.80
N GLN A 76 1.95 -7.99 2.52
CA GLN A 76 2.71 -8.65 1.47
C GLN A 76 2.76 -7.78 0.23
N ALA A 77 3.97 -7.56 -0.29
CA ALA A 77 4.20 -6.92 -1.57
C ALA A 77 4.07 -7.96 -2.70
N ILE A 78 3.12 -7.75 -3.61
CA ILE A 78 2.82 -8.67 -4.71
C ILE A 78 3.08 -7.99 -6.05
N GLU A 79 3.76 -8.70 -6.96
CA GLU A 79 3.92 -8.26 -8.34
C GLU A 79 2.60 -8.36 -9.11
N GLY A 80 2.26 -7.34 -9.91
CA GLY A 80 1.00 -7.27 -10.68
C GLY A 80 -0.11 -6.45 -10.02
N LEU A 81 0.05 -6.01 -8.77
CA LEU A 81 -0.74 -4.89 -8.26
C LEU A 81 -0.01 -3.60 -8.63
N THR A 82 -0.72 -2.68 -9.29
CA THR A 82 -0.14 -1.41 -9.77
C THR A 82 -0.67 -0.18 -9.03
N SER A 83 -1.64 -0.33 -8.13
CA SER A 83 -2.29 0.81 -7.45
C SER A 83 -2.80 0.45 -6.06
N LEU A 84 -2.76 1.42 -5.13
CA LEU A 84 -3.27 1.30 -3.76
C LEU A 84 -4.78 1.51 -3.61
N HIS A 85 -5.51 1.65 -4.71
CA HIS A 85 -6.95 1.90 -4.71
C HIS A 85 -7.77 0.91 -3.87
N LYS A 86 -7.34 -0.36 -3.76
CA LYS A 86 -8.02 -1.38 -2.95
C LYS A 86 -7.97 -1.05 -1.46
N LEU A 87 -6.84 -0.52 -0.99
CA LEU A 87 -6.69 -0.08 0.40
C LEU A 87 -7.47 1.20 0.64
N ALA A 88 -7.35 2.17 -0.28
CA ALA A 88 -7.99 3.47 -0.11
C ALA A 88 -9.51 3.41 -0.04
N ARG A 89 -10.17 2.55 -0.82
CA ARG A 89 -11.63 2.35 -0.71
C ARG A 89 -12.07 1.76 0.62
N ARG A 90 -11.22 0.93 1.24
CA ARG A 90 -11.56 0.29 2.52
C ARG A 90 -11.42 1.30 3.65
N GLY A 91 -10.37 2.14 3.64
CA GLY A 91 -10.10 3.22 4.60
C GLY A 91 -9.83 2.75 6.03
N VAL A 92 -10.68 1.87 6.56
CA VAL A 92 -10.58 1.23 7.86
C VAL A 92 -10.53 -0.29 7.68
N ILE A 93 -9.47 -0.92 8.20
CA ILE A 93 -9.23 -2.35 8.09
C ILE A 93 -9.21 -2.95 9.49
N LYS A 94 -10.10 -3.91 9.76
CA LYS A 94 -10.28 -4.52 11.09
C LYS A 94 -10.15 -6.03 11.04
N ALA A 95 -9.15 -6.59 11.72
CA ALA A 95 -9.04 -8.03 11.88
C ALA A 95 -10.13 -8.59 12.81
N GLY A 96 -10.42 -9.88 12.67
CA GLY A 96 -11.48 -10.53 13.42
C GLY A 96 -11.21 -10.53 14.92
N ARG A 97 -12.22 -10.20 15.72
CA ARG A 97 -12.14 -10.33 17.19
C ARG A 97 -12.18 -11.81 17.59
N GLY A 98 -11.38 -12.18 18.60
CA GLY A 98 -11.44 -13.51 19.21
C GLY A 98 -12.79 -13.77 19.88
N LYS A 99 -13.30 -15.00 19.77
CA LYS A 99 -14.57 -15.37 20.41
C LYS A 99 -14.37 -15.52 21.92
N ASN A 100 -15.38 -15.16 22.71
CA ASN A 100 -15.34 -15.39 24.14
C ASN A 100 -15.30 -16.89 24.46
N GLY A 101 -14.73 -17.23 25.61
CA GLY A 101 -14.84 -18.57 26.17
C GLY A 101 -16.30 -18.93 26.47
N GLN A 102 -16.58 -20.22 26.60
CA GLN A 102 -17.90 -20.75 26.94
C GLN A 102 -17.79 -21.69 28.14
N GLY A 103 -18.92 -22.01 28.76
CA GLY A 103 -18.98 -23.05 29.79
C GLY A 103 -18.63 -24.43 29.25
N LYS A 104 -18.54 -25.42 30.14
CA LYS A 104 -18.10 -26.79 29.82
C LYS A 104 -16.66 -26.85 29.30
N SER A 105 -15.79 -25.97 29.81
CA SER A 105 -14.37 -25.86 29.47
C SER A 105 -14.11 -25.64 27.98
N LYS A 106 -15.03 -24.97 27.28
CA LYS A 106 -14.93 -24.70 25.85
C LYS A 106 -14.23 -23.37 25.59
N GLY A 107 -13.01 -23.43 25.07
CA GLY A 107 -12.26 -22.25 24.66
C GLY A 107 -12.89 -21.52 23.46
N GLY A 108 -12.60 -20.23 23.35
CA GLY A 108 -13.02 -19.37 22.24
C GLY A 108 -12.16 -19.58 21.00
N ARG A 109 -12.78 -19.51 19.82
CA ARG A 109 -12.08 -19.56 18.53
C ARG A 109 -11.26 -18.29 18.27
N ARG A 110 -10.07 -18.46 17.67
CA ARG A 110 -9.21 -17.36 17.20
C ARG A 110 -9.93 -16.52 16.14
N GLY A 111 -9.73 -15.21 16.17
CA GLY A 111 -10.22 -14.27 15.17
C GLY A 111 -9.55 -14.47 13.81
N GLU A 112 -10.20 -14.01 12.75
CA GLU A 112 -9.69 -14.09 11.37
C GLU A 112 -8.58 -13.06 11.13
N ASP A 113 -7.48 -13.54 10.53
CA ASP A 113 -6.34 -12.70 10.16
C ASP A 113 -6.63 -11.95 8.85
N ILE A 114 -6.01 -10.78 8.67
CA ILE A 114 -6.10 -10.01 7.43
C ILE A 114 -4.73 -9.92 6.77
N LEU A 115 -4.70 -10.25 5.48
CA LEU A 115 -3.56 -10.03 4.61
C LEU A 115 -3.77 -8.77 3.75
N LEU A 116 -2.93 -7.77 3.95
CA LEU A 116 -2.84 -6.57 3.14
C LEU A 116 -1.92 -6.84 1.95
N GLN A 117 -2.49 -6.89 0.76
CA GLN A 117 -1.72 -7.00 -0.46
C GLN A 117 -1.47 -5.61 -1.03
N VAL A 118 -0.21 -5.24 -1.16
CA VAL A 118 0.22 -3.95 -1.70
C VAL A 118 1.11 -4.16 -2.93
N PRO A 119 1.15 -3.20 -3.87
CA PRO A 119 2.13 -3.19 -4.96
C PRO A 119 3.57 -3.22 -4.45
N VAL A 120 4.47 -3.78 -5.26
CA VAL A 120 5.92 -3.55 -5.08
C VAL A 120 6.24 -2.06 -5.26
N GLY A 121 7.21 -1.55 -4.50
CA GLY A 121 7.53 -0.13 -4.40
C GLY A 121 6.65 0.67 -3.44
N THR A 122 5.85 0.01 -2.60
CA THR A 122 5.05 0.69 -1.56
C THR A 122 5.93 1.01 -0.35
N VAL A 123 5.98 2.28 0.02
CA VAL A 123 6.56 2.76 1.27
C VAL A 123 5.45 2.93 2.29
N ILE A 124 5.69 2.44 3.49
CA ILE A 124 4.75 2.49 4.60
C ILE A 124 5.38 3.31 5.71
N ARG A 125 4.64 4.31 6.17
CA ARG A 125 5.00 5.20 7.26
C ARG A 125 3.94 5.16 8.36
N GLU A 126 4.38 5.02 9.60
CA GLU A 126 3.50 5.15 10.77
C GLU A 126 3.21 6.63 11.05
N VAL A 127 1.92 6.97 11.08
CA VAL A 127 1.44 8.30 11.49
C VAL A 127 1.14 8.32 12.98
N SER A 128 0.39 7.33 13.46
CA SER A 128 0.05 7.19 14.87
C SER A 128 -0.14 5.73 15.27
N ARG A 129 0.14 5.43 16.53
CA ARG A 129 -0.03 4.09 17.12
C ARG A 129 -0.66 4.20 18.49
N TYR A 130 -1.72 3.43 18.66
CA TYR A 130 -2.41 3.24 19.92
C TYR A 130 -2.32 1.76 20.29
N ASP A 131 -1.48 1.45 21.28
CA ASP A 131 -1.26 0.09 21.77
C ASP A 131 -1.73 0.02 23.23
N PRO A 132 -2.90 -0.61 23.50
CA PRO A 132 -3.48 -0.64 24.83
C PRO A 132 -2.60 -1.38 25.84
N VAL A 133 -1.82 -2.37 25.38
CA VAL A 133 -0.94 -3.15 26.25
C VAL A 133 0.30 -2.34 26.63
N ALA A 134 0.89 -1.61 25.67
CA ALA A 134 2.06 -0.77 25.93
C ALA A 134 1.74 0.38 26.91
N GLU A 135 0.62 1.06 26.70
CA GLU A 135 0.17 2.15 27.59
C GLU A 135 -0.03 1.64 29.01
N GLU A 136 -0.63 0.46 29.15
CA GLU A 136 -0.86 -0.11 30.46
C GLU A 136 0.43 -0.49 31.20
N TRP A 137 1.41 -1.03 30.48
CA TRP A 137 2.75 -1.28 30.99
C TRP A 137 3.45 0.01 31.43
N ALA A 138 3.35 1.08 30.64
CA ALA A 138 3.93 2.38 30.95
C ALA A 138 3.29 3.00 32.20
N LEU A 139 1.96 2.96 32.32
CA LEU A 139 1.24 3.43 33.51
C LEU A 139 1.70 2.69 34.78
N ARG A 140 1.86 1.37 34.72
CA ARG A 140 2.36 0.58 35.86
C ARG A 140 3.80 0.92 36.23
N LYS A 141 4.66 1.17 35.24
CA LYS A 141 6.04 1.58 35.48
C LYS A 141 6.09 2.95 36.17
N ARG A 142 5.23 3.89 35.75
CA ARG A 142 5.08 5.21 36.39
C ARG A 142 4.55 5.09 37.82
N GLN A 143 3.47 4.34 38.05
CA GLN A 143 2.93 4.11 39.40
C GLN A 143 3.98 3.51 40.34
N ARG A 144 4.70 2.47 39.91
CA ARG A 144 5.78 1.89 40.71
C ARG A 144 6.97 2.82 40.94
N ALA A 145 7.21 3.75 40.02
CA ALA A 145 8.26 4.75 40.19
C ALA A 145 7.83 5.79 41.23
N LEU A 146 6.58 6.23 41.20
CA LEU A 146 5.97 7.12 42.20
C LEU A 146 5.94 6.46 43.59
N GLU A 147 5.46 5.21 43.68
CA GLU A 147 5.49 4.40 44.93
C GLU A 147 6.90 4.18 45.48
N LYS A 148 7.93 4.20 44.63
CA LYS A 148 9.34 4.12 45.05
C LYS A 148 9.93 5.46 45.50
N ILE A 149 9.33 6.57 45.09
CA ILE A 149 9.74 7.93 45.47
C ILE A 149 9.07 8.32 46.79
N GLU A 150 7.82 7.89 47.01
CA GLU A 150 7.07 8.06 48.26
C GLU A 150 7.37 6.94 49.27
N GLN A 151 8.64 6.77 49.64
CA GLN A 151 8.93 6.24 50.97
C GLN A 151 8.69 7.38 51.97
N VAL A 152 7.71 7.17 52.86
CA VAL A 152 7.19 8.05 53.92
C VAL A 152 5.88 8.75 53.52
N ASP A 153 4.75 8.05 53.70
CA ASP A 153 3.73 8.49 54.65
C ASP A 153 2.69 7.39 54.92
N GLU A 154 2.33 7.26 56.19
CA GLU A 154 1.49 6.25 56.81
C GLU A 154 0.03 6.29 56.34
N LEU A 155 -0.26 5.82 55.12
CA LEU A 155 -1.64 5.73 54.58
C LEU A 155 -1.99 4.34 54.01
N ASP A 156 -1.24 3.30 54.39
CA ASP A 156 -1.55 1.90 54.05
C ASP A 156 -2.76 1.30 54.82
N GLU A 157 -3.46 2.08 55.64
CA GLU A 157 -4.57 1.58 56.48
C GLU A 157 -5.95 1.57 55.79
N ILE A 158 -6.05 2.10 54.56
CA ILE A 158 -7.24 1.93 53.71
C ILE A 158 -6.79 1.22 52.43
N GLY A 159 -6.53 -0.09 52.56
CA GLY A 159 -6.11 -1.00 51.49
C GLY A 159 -7.12 -1.17 50.36
N LEU A 160 -7.43 -0.10 49.64
CA LEU A 160 -8.08 -0.10 48.34
C LEU A 160 -7.01 0.21 47.29
N PRO A 161 -6.19 -0.78 46.87
CA PRO A 161 -5.45 -0.63 45.63
C PRO A 161 -6.47 -0.24 44.57
N SER A 162 -6.19 0.76 43.72
CA SER A 162 -7.10 1.16 42.64
C SER A 162 -7.30 -0.03 41.70
N VAL A 163 -8.25 -0.90 42.04
CA VAL A 163 -8.50 -2.16 41.37
C VAL A 163 -8.99 -1.78 40.00
N ARG A 164 -8.24 -2.15 38.95
CA ARG A 164 -8.69 -2.06 37.56
C ARG A 164 -9.74 -3.14 37.30
N HIS A 165 -10.88 -2.87 37.88
CA HIS A 165 -12.18 -3.48 37.73
C HIS A 165 -12.55 -3.73 36.25
N ASP A 166 -12.08 -2.87 35.35
CA ASP A 166 -12.31 -2.98 33.90
C ASP A 166 -11.66 -4.17 33.22
N ARG A 167 -10.73 -4.89 33.87
CA ARG A 167 -10.07 -6.08 33.30
C ARG A 167 -10.79 -7.40 33.62
N TRP A 168 -11.82 -7.36 34.44
CA TRP A 168 -12.48 -8.56 34.92
C TRP A 168 -13.88 -8.70 34.33
N VAL A 169 -14.28 -9.95 34.14
CA VAL A 169 -15.64 -10.37 33.84
C VAL A 169 -16.15 -11.07 35.08
N LEU A 170 -17.25 -10.58 35.63
CA LEU A 170 -17.89 -11.23 36.76
C LEU A 170 -18.92 -12.26 36.31
N TYR A 171 -19.29 -13.14 37.24
CA TYR A 171 -20.40 -14.05 37.10
C TYR A 171 -21.70 -13.26 36.81
N PRO A 172 -22.51 -13.65 35.81
CA PRO A 172 -23.71 -12.90 35.42
C PRO A 172 -24.76 -12.69 36.52
N GLY A 173 -24.74 -13.52 37.57
CA GLY A 173 -25.64 -13.40 38.73
C GLY A 173 -25.01 -12.72 39.96
N ALA A 174 -23.85 -12.08 39.83
CA ALA A 174 -23.23 -11.32 40.91
C ALA A 174 -23.85 -9.92 41.00
N ASN A 175 -24.01 -9.39 42.21
CA ASN A 175 -24.51 -8.03 42.39
C ASN A 175 -23.40 -7.02 42.07
N PRO A 176 -23.73 -5.81 41.57
CA PRO A 176 -22.74 -4.74 41.38
C PRO A 176 -21.98 -4.37 42.67
N SER A 177 -22.56 -4.61 43.85
CA SER A 177 -21.89 -4.44 45.15
C SER A 177 -20.74 -5.41 45.36
N ASP A 178 -20.83 -6.64 44.81
CA ASP A 178 -19.79 -7.66 44.91
C ASP A 178 -18.53 -7.24 44.13
N PHE A 179 -18.68 -6.29 43.20
CA PHE A 179 -17.58 -5.73 42.41
C PHE A 179 -16.59 -4.93 43.25
N LEU A 180 -17.07 -4.24 44.30
CA LEU A 180 -16.26 -3.38 45.16
C LEU A 180 -15.60 -4.16 46.29
N THR A 181 -16.20 -5.28 46.71
CA THR A 181 -15.74 -6.10 47.84
C THR A 181 -14.80 -7.22 47.43
N THR A 182 -14.78 -7.59 46.14
CA THR A 182 -13.91 -8.67 45.65
C THR A 182 -12.47 -8.23 45.48
N VAL A 183 -11.56 -8.93 46.17
CA VAL A 183 -10.11 -8.75 45.98
C VAL A 183 -9.66 -9.56 44.77
N PHE A 184 -9.24 -8.87 43.71
CA PHE A 184 -8.79 -9.52 42.48
C PHE A 184 -7.29 -9.83 42.52
N PRO A 185 -6.85 -10.99 41.98
CA PRO A 185 -5.44 -11.31 41.86
C PRO A 185 -4.73 -10.41 40.84
N ARG A 186 -3.40 -10.32 40.91
CA ARG A 186 -2.62 -9.54 39.94
C ARG A 186 -2.65 -10.21 38.57
N ASN A 187 -3.18 -9.51 37.56
CA ASN A 187 -3.16 -9.93 36.16
C ASN A 187 -2.33 -8.95 35.33
N PRO A 188 -1.09 -9.28 34.93
CA PRO A 188 -0.30 -8.44 34.05
C PRO A 188 -0.81 -8.45 32.60
N PRO A 189 -0.73 -7.31 31.89
CA PRO A 189 -1.11 -7.28 30.49
C PRO A 189 -0.22 -8.21 29.66
N ARG A 190 -0.83 -9.02 28.80
CA ARG A 190 -0.15 -10.07 28.03
C ARG A 190 -0.11 -9.75 26.54
N ARG A 191 0.94 -10.22 25.86
CA ARG A 191 1.05 -10.19 24.39
C ARG A 191 1.14 -11.60 23.83
N GLN A 192 0.71 -11.78 22.59
CA GLN A 192 0.93 -13.04 21.88
C GLN A 192 2.43 -13.20 21.60
N HIS A 193 2.95 -14.43 21.57
CA HIS A 193 4.36 -14.67 21.25
C HIS A 193 4.76 -14.12 19.86
N ILE A 194 3.83 -14.15 18.90
CA ILE A 194 4.02 -13.63 17.54
C ILE A 194 4.26 -12.10 17.56
N ALA A 195 3.83 -11.38 18.60
CA ALA A 195 4.08 -9.93 18.72
C ALA A 195 5.58 -9.58 18.79
N ALA A 196 6.45 -10.55 19.09
CA ALA A 196 7.90 -10.36 19.04
C ALA A 196 8.44 -10.13 17.62
N LEU A 197 7.67 -10.51 16.59
CA LEU A 197 8.00 -10.29 15.18
C LEU A 197 7.50 -8.93 14.66
N GLU A 198 6.82 -8.14 15.49
CA GLU A 198 6.37 -6.81 15.08
C GLU A 198 7.57 -5.87 14.83
N PRO A 199 7.49 -5.03 13.79
CA PRO A 199 8.47 -3.97 13.59
C PRO A 199 8.45 -2.98 14.77
N LYS A 200 9.65 -2.52 15.15
CA LYS A 200 9.80 -1.48 16.18
C LYS A 200 9.17 -0.18 15.70
N ALA A 201 8.49 0.54 16.60
CA ALA A 201 7.96 1.86 16.32
C ALA A 201 9.10 2.90 16.24
N PRO A 202 9.02 3.92 15.37
CA PRO A 202 8.00 4.12 14.33
C PRO A 202 8.21 3.19 13.13
N ILE A 203 7.13 2.64 12.57
CA ILE A 203 7.20 1.75 11.41
C ILE A 203 7.58 2.58 10.17
N HIS A 204 8.75 2.27 9.60
CA HIS A 204 9.16 2.70 8.28
C HIS A 204 9.56 1.45 7.48
N LEU A 205 8.73 1.08 6.51
CA LEU A 205 8.97 -0.10 5.67
C LEU A 205 8.97 0.30 4.21
N ASP A 206 10.03 -0.07 3.51
CA ASP A 206 10.15 0.07 2.06
C ASP A 206 9.99 -1.31 1.41
N LEU A 207 8.87 -1.52 0.72
CA LEU A 207 8.54 -2.79 0.10
C LEU A 207 8.94 -2.78 -1.38
N SER A 208 10.24 -2.64 -1.65
CA SER A 208 10.79 -2.50 -3.01
C SER A 208 10.79 -3.80 -3.82
N GLN A 209 10.88 -4.95 -3.16
CA GLN A 209 10.94 -6.27 -3.80
C GLN A 209 9.69 -7.10 -3.51
N HIS A 210 9.41 -8.08 -4.38
CA HIS A 210 8.36 -9.05 -4.16
C HIS A 210 8.61 -9.87 -2.88
N MET A 211 7.54 -10.14 -2.14
CA MET A 211 7.61 -10.92 -0.92
C MET A 211 6.85 -12.24 -1.07
N ASP A 212 7.58 -13.37 -0.98
CA ASP A 212 6.96 -14.70 -0.94
C ASP A 212 6.22 -14.94 0.38
N LYS A 213 6.75 -14.39 1.49
CA LYS A 213 6.19 -14.53 2.84
C LYS A 213 5.70 -13.18 3.36
N PRO A 214 4.49 -13.13 3.95
CA PRO A 214 3.98 -11.88 4.50
C PRO A 214 4.69 -11.50 5.80
N ILE A 215 4.87 -10.19 6.02
CA ILE A 215 5.39 -9.62 7.28
C ILE A 215 4.21 -9.29 8.20
N LEU A 216 4.38 -9.52 9.50
CA LEU A 216 3.43 -9.10 10.52
C LEU A 216 3.52 -7.58 10.76
N LEU A 217 2.42 -6.86 10.62
CA LEU A 217 2.33 -5.45 11.01
C LEU A 217 1.87 -5.27 12.46
N ALA A 218 0.81 -5.98 12.84
CA ALA A 218 0.23 -5.91 14.18
C ALA A 218 -0.32 -7.27 14.60
N ALA A 219 0.12 -7.78 15.76
CA ALA A 219 -0.44 -8.96 16.38
C ALA A 219 -1.80 -8.65 17.01
N GLY A 220 -2.67 -9.66 17.02
CA GLY A 220 -3.93 -9.58 17.73
C GLY A 220 -3.75 -9.57 19.25
N GLY A 221 -4.79 -9.12 19.97
CA GLY A 221 -4.85 -9.21 21.43
C GLY A 221 -4.91 -10.66 21.92
N VAL A 222 -4.36 -10.93 23.10
CA VAL A 222 -4.45 -12.24 23.76
C VAL A 222 -5.84 -12.44 24.34
N GLY A 223 -6.36 -13.67 24.27
CA GLY A 223 -7.63 -14.03 24.90
C GLY A 223 -7.56 -14.01 26.44
N GLY A 224 -8.68 -13.64 27.06
CA GLY A 224 -8.82 -13.66 28.52
C GLY A 224 -8.86 -15.08 29.07
N LEU A 225 -8.25 -15.30 30.22
CA LEU A 225 -8.33 -16.54 31.00
C LEU A 225 -9.71 -16.71 31.63
N GLY A 226 -10.27 -17.91 31.51
CA GLY A 226 -11.48 -18.34 32.20
C GLY A 226 -11.30 -18.48 33.70
N ASN A 227 -12.40 -18.70 34.42
CA ASN A 227 -12.36 -18.85 35.88
C ASN A 227 -11.50 -20.01 36.42
N PRO A 228 -11.24 -21.15 35.73
CA PRO A 228 -10.42 -22.22 36.29
C PRO A 228 -8.96 -21.82 36.54
N HIS A 229 -8.41 -20.87 35.77
CA HIS A 229 -7.04 -20.37 35.95
C HIS A 229 -6.82 -19.56 37.23
N TRP A 230 -7.91 -19.10 37.85
CA TRP A 230 -7.87 -18.28 39.05
C TRP A 230 -8.18 -19.07 40.34
N VAL A 231 -8.26 -20.40 40.24
CA VAL A 231 -8.45 -21.27 41.39
C VAL A 231 -7.18 -21.27 42.24
N SER A 232 -7.32 -20.92 43.51
CA SER A 232 -6.23 -20.93 44.49
C SER A 232 -6.71 -21.61 45.78
N ARG A 233 -5.78 -21.90 46.70
CA ARG A 233 -6.15 -22.47 48.02
C ARG A 233 -7.09 -21.58 48.83
N SER A 234 -7.03 -20.25 48.61
CA SER A 234 -7.91 -19.29 49.27
C SER A 234 -9.22 -19.06 48.51
N ILE A 235 -9.21 -19.22 47.18
CA ILE A 235 -10.36 -18.99 46.30
C ILE A 235 -10.59 -20.24 45.45
N ASN A 236 -11.34 -21.21 45.99
CA ASN A 236 -11.67 -22.45 45.29
C ASN A 236 -12.69 -22.25 44.16
N ARG A 237 -13.50 -21.18 44.24
CA ARG A 237 -14.61 -20.88 43.33
C ARG A 237 -14.58 -19.42 42.86
N PRO A 238 -13.64 -19.06 41.98
CA PRO A 238 -13.58 -17.71 41.45
C PRO A 238 -14.84 -17.39 40.63
N LYS A 239 -15.59 -16.37 41.08
CA LYS A 239 -16.75 -15.80 40.39
C LYS A 239 -16.35 -14.72 39.39
N PHE A 240 -15.09 -14.75 38.95
CA PHE A 240 -14.50 -13.79 38.02
C PHE A 240 -13.62 -14.50 37.00
N ALA A 241 -13.47 -13.90 35.83
CA ALA A 241 -12.58 -14.29 34.75
C ALA A 241 -11.92 -13.03 34.17
N SER A 242 -10.82 -13.18 33.44
CA SER A 242 -10.17 -12.02 32.84
C SER A 242 -10.75 -11.68 31.47
N ARG A 243 -10.79 -10.39 31.14
CA ARG A 243 -11.14 -9.91 29.79
C ARG A 243 -9.98 -10.14 28.83
N GLY A 244 -10.31 -10.23 27.54
CA GLY A 244 -9.31 -10.25 26.49
C GLY A 244 -8.60 -8.91 26.37
N GLU A 245 -7.37 -8.95 25.90
CA GLU A 245 -6.58 -7.75 25.63
C GLU A 245 -7.13 -6.98 24.42
N GLY A 246 -7.03 -5.66 24.46
CA GLY A 246 -7.35 -4.82 23.31
C GLY A 246 -6.41 -5.10 22.13
N GLY A 247 -6.92 -4.92 20.92
CA GLY A 247 -6.08 -4.97 19.71
C GLY A 247 -5.36 -3.63 19.49
N THR A 248 -4.15 -3.68 18.95
CA THR A 248 -3.40 -2.49 18.54
C THR A 248 -4.10 -1.77 17.40
N ARG A 249 -4.18 -0.44 17.48
CA ARG A 249 -4.62 0.43 16.39
C ARG A 249 -3.41 1.14 15.81
N LEU A 250 -3.24 1.04 14.51
CA LEU A 250 -2.20 1.71 13.74
C LEU A 250 -2.83 2.61 12.71
N GLU A 251 -2.26 3.78 12.50
CA GLU A 251 -2.56 4.64 11.39
C GLU A 251 -1.34 4.71 10.49
N LEU A 252 -1.46 4.15 9.29
CA LEU A 252 -0.37 4.04 8.35
C LEU A 252 -0.67 4.87 7.10
N GLU A 253 0.37 5.52 6.61
CA GLU A 253 0.42 6.17 5.32
C GLU A 253 1.19 5.29 4.35
N PHE A 254 0.55 4.98 3.22
CA PHE A 254 1.10 4.20 2.13
C PHE A 254 1.39 5.14 0.97
N GLU A 255 2.61 5.11 0.46
CA GLU A 255 3.04 5.89 -0.71
C GLU A 255 3.72 4.96 -1.73
N LEU A 256 3.22 4.96 -2.97
CA LEU A 256 3.88 4.25 -4.07
C LEU A 256 5.05 5.08 -4.62
N LYS A 257 6.25 4.50 -4.59
CA LYS A 257 7.45 5.07 -5.25
C LYS A 257 7.33 5.09 -6.77
N LEU A 258 6.54 4.18 -7.35
CA LEU A 258 6.38 4.06 -8.80
C LEU A 258 4.93 4.29 -9.19
N LEU A 259 4.71 5.22 -10.11
CA LEU A 259 3.39 5.54 -10.69
C LEU A 259 3.08 4.62 -11.89
N ALA A 260 4.11 4.33 -12.68
CA ALA A 260 3.98 3.55 -13.89
C ALA A 260 5.17 2.62 -14.09
N ASP A 261 4.90 1.44 -14.64
CA ASP A 261 5.97 0.55 -15.11
C ASP A 261 6.71 1.19 -16.29
N VAL A 262 5.99 1.90 -17.17
CA VAL A 262 6.56 2.56 -18.37
C VAL A 262 6.11 4.03 -18.46
N GLY A 263 7.05 4.95 -18.65
CA GLY A 263 6.79 6.36 -18.95
C GLY A 263 7.07 6.71 -20.41
N LEU A 264 6.08 7.23 -21.14
CA LEU A 264 6.26 7.70 -22.52
C LEU A 264 6.81 9.13 -22.54
N VAL A 265 8.01 9.31 -23.11
CA VAL A 265 8.69 10.62 -23.24
C VAL A 265 8.87 10.97 -24.71
N GLY A 266 8.76 12.23 -25.10
CA GLY A 266 8.83 12.65 -26.51
C GLY A 266 8.21 14.01 -26.76
N LYS A 267 8.32 14.51 -27.99
CA LYS A 267 7.74 15.80 -28.38
C LYS A 267 6.20 15.79 -28.43
N PRO A 268 5.54 16.94 -28.26
CA PRO A 268 4.13 17.06 -28.62
C PRO A 268 3.97 16.69 -30.10
N ASN A 269 2.93 15.93 -30.45
CA ASN A 269 2.66 15.37 -31.78
C ASN A 269 3.50 14.15 -32.22
N ALA A 270 4.38 13.60 -31.38
CA ALA A 270 5.09 12.34 -31.68
C ALA A 270 4.15 11.11 -31.75
N GLY A 271 2.87 11.27 -31.41
CA GLY A 271 1.86 10.20 -31.43
C GLY A 271 1.72 9.45 -30.09
N LYS A 272 2.22 9.99 -28.98
CA LYS A 272 2.19 9.32 -27.65
C LYS A 272 0.79 8.94 -27.18
N SER A 273 -0.15 9.88 -27.17
CA SER A 273 -1.50 9.61 -26.68
C SER A 273 -2.25 8.63 -27.61
N THR A 274 -1.93 8.65 -28.91
CA THR A 274 -2.42 7.66 -29.88
C THR A 274 -1.83 6.28 -29.60
N LEU A 275 -0.53 6.18 -29.32
CA LEU A 275 0.16 4.95 -28.92
C LEU A 275 -0.41 4.39 -27.62
N LEU A 276 -0.62 5.25 -26.61
CA LEU A 276 -1.23 4.88 -25.33
C LEU A 276 -2.61 4.25 -25.56
N ARG A 277 -3.49 4.91 -26.33
CA ARG A 277 -4.84 4.40 -26.64
C ARG A 277 -4.82 3.07 -27.39
N SER A 278 -3.90 2.92 -28.34
CA SER A 278 -3.73 1.70 -29.12
C SER A 278 -3.25 0.52 -28.25
N LEU A 279 -2.34 0.78 -27.30
CA LEU A 279 -1.83 -0.24 -26.37
C LEU A 279 -2.86 -0.64 -25.30
N THR A 280 -3.64 0.31 -24.80
CA THR A 280 -4.48 0.09 -23.63
C THR A 280 -5.92 -0.28 -23.99
N ASN A 281 -6.21 -0.59 -25.26
CA ASN A 281 -7.56 -0.82 -25.80
C ASN A 281 -8.57 0.22 -25.23
N SER A 282 -8.20 1.50 -25.29
CA SER A 282 -8.98 2.67 -24.79
C SER A 282 -9.34 2.73 -23.29
N ARG A 283 -8.76 1.87 -22.43
CA ARG A 283 -8.87 1.97 -20.96
C ARG A 283 -7.95 3.04 -20.33
N THR A 284 -7.76 4.16 -21.02
CA THR A 284 -6.94 5.29 -20.53
C THR A 284 -7.77 6.12 -19.56
N ARG A 285 -7.23 6.41 -18.37
CA ARG A 285 -7.85 7.33 -17.40
C ARG A 285 -7.07 8.62 -17.37
N ILE A 286 -7.79 9.74 -17.46
CA ILE A 286 -7.26 11.06 -17.14
C ILE A 286 -7.38 11.19 -15.63
N GLY A 287 -6.25 11.19 -14.92
CA GLY A 287 -6.22 11.26 -13.46
C GLY A 287 -5.88 12.67 -12.99
N ASN A 288 -6.70 13.24 -12.10
CA ASN A 288 -6.36 14.46 -11.36
C ASN A 288 -5.62 14.03 -10.08
N TRP A 289 -4.30 14.13 -10.07
CA TRP A 289 -3.45 13.75 -8.95
C TRP A 289 -3.10 14.98 -8.10
N GLU A 290 -3.16 14.83 -6.77
CA GLU A 290 -3.03 15.94 -5.82
C GLU A 290 -1.64 16.60 -5.83
N PHE A 291 -0.61 15.93 -6.36
CA PHE A 291 0.78 16.43 -6.35
C PHE A 291 1.27 16.98 -7.70
N THR A 292 0.37 17.19 -8.67
CA THR A 292 0.76 17.33 -10.08
C THR A 292 0.06 18.53 -10.70
N THR A 293 0.83 19.47 -11.23
CA THR A 293 0.31 20.64 -11.98
C THR A 293 -0.34 20.23 -13.30
N LEU A 294 0.06 19.09 -13.86
CA LEU A 294 -0.51 18.49 -15.07
C LEU A 294 -0.97 17.06 -14.77
N SER A 295 -2.23 16.76 -15.08
CA SER A 295 -2.81 15.42 -14.99
C SER A 295 -2.24 14.49 -16.09
N PRO A 296 -1.35 13.53 -15.77
CA PRO A 296 -0.83 12.60 -16.77
C PRO A 296 -1.93 11.59 -17.17
N ASN A 297 -1.92 11.20 -18.44
CA ASN A 297 -2.82 10.15 -18.92
C ASN A 297 -2.20 8.80 -18.60
N ILE A 298 -2.84 8.02 -17.72
CA ILE A 298 -2.36 6.68 -17.35
C ILE A 298 -3.28 5.65 -18.00
N GLY A 299 -2.68 4.67 -18.66
CA GLY A 299 -3.37 3.52 -19.24
C GLY A 299 -2.85 2.22 -18.67
N THR A 300 -3.76 1.30 -18.37
CA THR A 300 -3.40 -0.07 -17.98
C THR A 300 -3.46 -0.98 -19.19
N VAL A 301 -2.37 -1.67 -19.50
CA VAL A 301 -2.33 -2.72 -20.53
C VAL A 301 -2.54 -4.06 -19.85
N VAL A 302 -3.50 -4.84 -20.34
CA VAL A 302 -3.78 -6.18 -19.82
C VAL A 302 -3.07 -7.20 -20.71
N ILE A 303 -2.20 -8.02 -20.12
CA ILE A 303 -1.40 -9.05 -20.81
C ILE A 303 -2.18 -10.38 -20.83
N ASP A 304 -2.90 -10.68 -19.76
CA ASP A 304 -3.68 -11.91 -19.64
C ASP A 304 -5.05 -11.62 -18.99
N ASP A 305 -6.12 -11.91 -19.74
CA ASP A 305 -7.52 -11.77 -19.32
C ASP A 305 -8.10 -13.07 -18.72
N PHE A 306 -7.28 -14.13 -18.55
CA PHE A 306 -7.68 -15.46 -18.04
C PHE A 306 -8.81 -16.16 -18.84
N LYS A 307 -9.18 -15.64 -20.01
CA LYS A 307 -10.24 -16.16 -20.89
C LYS A 307 -9.71 -16.71 -22.22
N GLY A 308 -8.40 -16.79 -22.40
CA GLY A 308 -7.75 -17.22 -23.65
C GLY A 308 -6.27 -17.52 -23.47
N ARG A 309 -5.51 -17.57 -24.57
CA ARG A 309 -4.04 -17.63 -24.51
C ARG A 309 -3.49 -16.25 -24.13
N PRO A 310 -2.53 -16.15 -23.19
CA PRO A 310 -1.93 -14.86 -22.81
C PRO A 310 -1.19 -14.23 -24.00
N LEU A 311 -1.18 -12.89 -24.07
CA LEU A 311 -0.44 -12.14 -25.12
C LEU A 311 1.07 -12.39 -25.05
N VAL A 312 1.59 -12.70 -23.87
CA VAL A 312 3.01 -12.98 -23.60
C VAL A 312 3.13 -14.09 -22.57
N GLU A 313 3.83 -15.17 -22.90
CA GLU A 313 4.23 -16.21 -21.92
C GLU A 313 5.52 -15.77 -21.22
N SER A 314 5.45 -15.49 -19.92
CA SER A 314 6.65 -15.21 -19.12
C SER A 314 7.40 -16.52 -18.86
N LYS A 315 8.66 -16.62 -19.31
CA LYS A 315 9.53 -17.75 -18.99
C LYS A 315 10.16 -17.52 -17.61
N GLY A 316 9.72 -18.27 -16.59
CA GLY A 316 10.47 -18.43 -15.33
C GLY A 316 10.00 -17.61 -14.11
N LYS A 317 9.13 -16.60 -14.27
CA LYS A 317 8.48 -15.87 -13.15
C LYS A 317 6.95 -15.94 -13.26
N ALA A 318 6.24 -15.67 -12.16
CA ALA A 318 4.78 -15.62 -12.15
C ALA A 318 4.26 -14.67 -13.25
N PRO A 319 3.26 -15.08 -14.06
CA PRO A 319 2.77 -14.26 -15.14
C PRO A 319 2.15 -12.97 -14.58
N ARG A 320 2.69 -11.81 -14.97
CA ARG A 320 2.02 -10.53 -14.69
C ARG A 320 0.79 -10.41 -15.59
N THR A 321 -0.35 -10.09 -14.99
CA THR A 321 -1.62 -9.98 -15.70
C THR A 321 -1.78 -8.63 -16.39
N ASN A 322 -1.11 -7.59 -15.89
CA ASN A 322 -1.17 -6.24 -16.41
C ASN A 322 0.09 -5.43 -16.03
N PHE A 323 0.26 -4.29 -16.71
CA PHE A 323 1.24 -3.26 -16.37
C PHE A 323 0.66 -1.87 -16.67
N THR A 324 1.22 -0.82 -16.06
CA THR A 324 0.79 0.58 -16.26
C THR A 324 1.73 1.34 -17.16
N ILE A 325 1.16 2.07 -18.12
CA ILE A 325 1.87 3.03 -18.98
C ILE A 325 1.35 4.42 -18.64
N ALA A 326 2.25 5.36 -18.37
CA ALA A 326 1.92 6.76 -18.24
C ALA A 326 2.39 7.52 -19.48
N ASP A 327 1.47 8.29 -20.10
CA ASP A 327 1.83 9.35 -21.04
C ASP A 327 2.26 10.56 -20.23
N ILE A 328 3.55 10.86 -20.29
CA ILE A 328 4.13 11.99 -19.59
C ILE A 328 4.02 13.18 -20.55
N PRO A 329 3.16 14.18 -20.25
CA PRO A 329 2.93 15.30 -21.16
C PRO A 329 4.27 15.95 -21.52
N GLY A 330 4.51 16.07 -22.82
CA GLY A 330 5.85 16.33 -23.34
C GLY A 330 6.47 17.61 -22.81
N LEU A 331 7.77 17.51 -22.55
CA LEU A 331 8.73 18.61 -22.46
C LEU A 331 8.32 19.67 -23.50
N ILE A 332 7.69 20.74 -23.02
CA ILE A 332 7.40 21.89 -23.87
C ILE A 332 8.77 22.51 -24.15
N GLU A 333 9.08 22.78 -25.41
CA GLU A 333 10.24 23.59 -25.76
C GLU A 333 10.12 24.89 -24.93
N ASN A 334 11.09 25.15 -24.05
CA ASN A 334 11.11 26.27 -23.09
C ASN A 334 10.34 26.10 -21.76
N ALA A 335 9.97 24.89 -21.32
CA ALA A 335 9.36 24.70 -19.98
C ALA A 335 10.28 25.09 -18.79
N HIS A 336 11.57 25.36 -19.03
CA HIS A 336 12.50 25.94 -18.04
C HIS A 336 12.24 27.44 -17.77
N LEU A 337 11.51 28.14 -18.65
CA LEU A 337 11.24 29.59 -18.56
C LEU A 337 9.86 29.91 -17.94
N ASP A 338 8.89 29.00 -18.02
CA ASP A 338 7.53 29.25 -17.52
C ASP A 338 7.36 28.75 -16.07
N ARG A 339 7.48 29.72 -15.16
CA ARG A 339 7.38 29.69 -13.69
C ARG A 339 6.10 29.07 -13.07
N GLY A 340 5.34 28.25 -13.79
CA GLY A 340 4.05 27.70 -13.33
C GLY A 340 3.91 26.17 -13.35
N LEU A 341 4.83 25.43 -13.98
CA LEU A 341 4.66 23.99 -14.19
C LEU A 341 5.34 23.10 -13.12
N GLY A 342 6.25 23.66 -12.32
CA GLY A 342 6.82 23.03 -11.12
C GLY A 342 7.69 21.78 -11.35
N LEU A 343 8.58 21.49 -10.40
CA LEU A 343 9.38 20.26 -10.32
C LEU A 343 8.51 18.99 -10.19
N GLY A 344 7.20 19.13 -9.92
CA GLY A 344 6.24 18.04 -9.86
C GLY A 344 6.19 17.20 -11.13
N PHE A 345 6.48 17.78 -12.30
CA PHE A 345 6.56 17.04 -13.56
C PHE A 345 7.67 15.96 -13.56
N LEU A 346 8.88 16.30 -13.13
CA LEU A 346 10.02 15.38 -13.10
C LEU A 346 9.78 14.21 -12.15
N ARG A 347 9.08 14.46 -11.04
CA ARG A 347 8.66 13.39 -10.12
C ARG A 347 7.89 12.28 -10.86
N HIS A 348 7.15 12.56 -11.93
CA HIS A 348 6.44 11.53 -12.71
C HIS A 348 7.37 10.65 -13.52
N ILE A 349 8.40 11.24 -14.14
CA ILE A 349 9.43 10.53 -14.90
C ILE A 349 10.29 9.70 -13.95
N GLU A 350 10.60 10.24 -12.78
CA GLU A 350 11.32 9.54 -11.71
C GLU A 350 10.51 8.39 -11.11
N ARG A 351 9.19 8.51 -11.08
CA ARG A 351 8.27 7.46 -10.63
C ARG A 351 7.94 6.43 -11.74
N ALA A 352 8.51 6.56 -12.94
CA ALA A 352 8.44 5.53 -13.99
C ALA A 352 9.60 4.53 -13.86
N GLY A 353 9.31 3.22 -13.92
CA GLY A 353 10.36 2.18 -13.87
C GLY A 353 11.22 2.14 -15.14
N ILE A 354 10.58 2.19 -16.30
CA ILE A 354 11.20 2.14 -17.64
C ILE A 354 10.81 3.40 -18.42
N LEU A 355 11.75 3.94 -19.20
CA LEU A 355 11.49 5.07 -20.09
C LEU A 355 11.36 4.62 -21.55
N ALA A 356 10.27 5.02 -22.18
CA ALA A 356 10.01 4.76 -23.59
C ALA A 356 10.04 6.08 -24.37
N PHE A 357 11.10 6.28 -25.16
CA PHE A 357 11.27 7.49 -25.96
C PHE A 357 10.51 7.35 -27.28
N VAL A 358 9.46 8.16 -27.45
CA VAL A 358 8.64 8.22 -28.65
C VAL A 358 9.25 9.23 -29.60
N VAL A 359 9.81 8.74 -30.71
CA VAL A 359 10.48 9.54 -31.74
C VAL A 359 9.70 9.41 -33.04
N ASP A 360 9.31 10.56 -33.59
CA ASP A 360 8.66 10.64 -34.89
C ASP A 360 9.69 10.54 -36.02
N LEU A 361 9.56 9.53 -36.88
CA LEU A 361 10.46 9.38 -38.03
C LEU A 361 10.21 10.43 -39.12
N SER A 362 8.98 10.94 -39.27
CA SER A 362 8.67 11.86 -40.38
C SER A 362 9.18 13.29 -40.15
N ALA A 363 9.48 13.66 -38.90
CA ALA A 363 9.68 15.05 -38.50
C ALA A 363 11.14 15.54 -38.59
N GLY A 364 12.09 14.72 -39.07
CA GLY A 364 13.50 15.11 -39.24
C GLY A 364 14.49 13.99 -38.96
N ASP A 365 15.69 14.33 -38.45
CA ASP A 365 16.70 13.34 -38.03
C ASP A 365 16.34 12.73 -36.66
N PRO A 366 16.01 11.43 -36.58
CA PRO A 366 15.59 10.79 -35.33
C PRO A 366 16.69 10.76 -34.27
N ILE A 367 17.96 10.75 -34.67
CA ILE A 367 19.09 10.70 -33.72
C ILE A 367 19.19 12.02 -32.97
N GLN A 368 19.07 13.14 -33.70
CA GLN A 368 19.07 14.47 -33.09
C GLN A 368 17.84 14.65 -32.19
N GLY A 369 16.67 14.16 -32.62
CA GLY A 369 15.46 14.15 -31.79
C GLY A 369 15.67 13.43 -30.45
N LEU A 370 16.28 12.24 -30.48
CA LEU A 370 16.60 11.47 -29.27
C LEU A 370 17.61 12.19 -28.36
N LYS A 371 18.68 12.77 -28.93
CA LYS A 371 19.68 13.52 -28.16
C LYS A 371 19.08 14.75 -27.48
N ASN A 372 18.20 15.47 -28.17
CA ASN A 372 17.53 16.63 -27.60
C ASN A 372 16.65 16.25 -26.40
N LEU A 373 15.89 15.15 -26.50
CA LEU A 373 15.06 14.66 -25.38
C LEU A 373 15.92 14.29 -24.16
N TRP A 374 17.08 13.67 -24.38
CA TRP A 374 18.03 13.35 -23.31
C TRP A 374 18.70 14.60 -22.71
N TYR A 375 19.05 15.57 -23.55
CA TYR A 375 19.61 16.85 -23.10
C TYR A 375 18.63 17.60 -22.22
N GLU A 376 17.36 17.68 -22.63
CA GLU A 376 16.30 18.29 -21.83
C GLU A 376 16.19 17.61 -20.46
N LEU A 377 16.09 16.27 -20.42
CA LEU A 377 16.04 15.52 -19.16
C LEU A 377 17.24 15.79 -18.24
N GLY A 378 18.46 15.87 -18.80
CA GLY A 378 19.68 16.12 -18.04
C GLY A 378 19.77 17.54 -17.46
N GLU A 379 19.34 18.56 -18.21
CA GLU A 379 19.27 19.94 -17.71
C GLU A 379 18.28 20.07 -16.56
N TYR A 380 17.15 19.37 -16.64
CA TYR A 380 16.16 19.36 -15.56
C TYR A 380 16.64 18.63 -14.29
N GLU A 381 17.39 17.54 -14.41
CA GLU A 381 18.00 16.84 -13.25
C GLU A 381 18.96 17.79 -12.50
N ARG A 382 19.74 18.61 -13.24
CA ARG A 382 20.63 19.62 -12.65
C ARG A 382 19.89 20.74 -11.91
N ILE A 383 18.77 21.23 -12.45
CA ILE A 383 17.96 22.28 -11.82
C ILE A 383 17.41 21.78 -10.47
N ARG A 384 16.89 20.54 -10.41
CA ARG A 384 16.41 19.91 -9.15
C ARG A 384 17.52 19.86 -8.09
N ASP A 385 18.72 19.44 -8.47
CA ASP A 385 19.83 19.30 -7.52
C ASP A 385 20.34 20.66 -7.03
N THR A 386 20.08 21.74 -7.77
CA THR A 386 20.57 23.10 -7.48
C THR A 386 19.53 23.95 -6.73
N GLU A 387 18.24 23.79 -7.00
CA GLU A 387 17.16 24.43 -6.26
C GLU A 387 16.52 23.44 -5.27
N PRO A 388 16.92 23.44 -3.99
CA PRO A 388 16.06 22.92 -2.93
C PRO A 388 14.89 23.90 -2.78
N VAL A 389 13.89 23.79 -3.66
CA VAL A 389 12.71 24.66 -3.60
C VAL A 389 11.97 24.39 -2.30
N PHE A 390 11.89 25.44 -1.49
CA PHE A 390 10.76 25.84 -0.65
C PHE A 390 9.74 24.73 -0.41
N LYS A 391 9.78 24.18 0.81
CA LYS A 391 8.64 23.48 1.39
C LYS A 391 7.40 24.32 1.15
N ASP A 392 6.37 23.70 0.59
CA ASP A 392 5.03 24.25 0.54
C ASP A 392 4.54 24.51 1.98
N GLU A 393 4.88 25.67 2.54
CA GLU A 393 4.35 26.18 3.82
C GLU A 393 2.82 26.36 3.76
N ASN A 394 2.21 26.26 2.58
CA ASN A 394 0.77 26.45 2.38
C ASN A 394 -0.05 25.15 2.32
N GLU A 395 0.57 23.95 2.32
CA GLU A 395 -0.19 22.67 2.33
C GLU A 395 -0.23 21.96 3.69
N SER A 396 0.54 22.42 4.68
CA SER A 396 0.24 22.12 6.08
C SER A 396 -0.70 23.17 6.65
N LEU A 397 -1.94 23.21 6.15
CA LEU A 397 -3.04 23.74 6.97
C LEU A 397 -3.17 22.79 8.17
N THR A 398 -2.45 23.10 9.24
CA THR A 398 -2.73 22.57 10.58
C THR A 398 -4.19 22.87 10.89
N TRP A 399 -5.04 21.88 10.67
CA TRP A 399 -6.43 21.92 11.07
C TRP A 399 -6.47 21.97 12.59
N VAL A 400 -6.68 23.15 13.14
CA VAL A 400 -7.01 23.33 14.55
C VAL A 400 -8.54 23.20 14.65
N PRO A 401 -9.08 22.18 15.33
CA PRO A 401 -10.52 22.09 15.52
C PRO A 401 -11.02 23.35 16.25
N PRO A 402 -12.18 23.93 15.86
CA PRO A 402 -12.75 25.04 16.60
C PRO A 402 -13.17 24.55 17.98
N THR A 403 -12.41 24.95 19.01
CA THR A 403 -12.74 24.70 20.41
C THR A 403 -13.92 25.57 20.83
N HIS A 404 -15.13 25.09 20.57
CA HIS A 404 -16.30 25.58 21.29
C HIS A 404 -16.45 24.81 22.61
N GLY A 405 -16.11 25.49 23.71
CA GLY A 405 -16.68 25.24 25.03
C GLY A 405 -15.82 24.43 26.02
N LEU A 406 -15.41 25.13 27.08
CA LEU A 406 -15.03 24.71 28.45
C LEU A 406 -13.56 24.97 28.82
N PRO A 407 -13.28 26.04 29.58
CA PRO A 407 -11.96 26.33 30.13
C PRO A 407 -11.83 25.71 31.52
N GLU A 408 -11.57 24.40 31.62
CA GLU A 408 -11.21 23.76 32.92
C GLU A 408 -10.67 22.34 32.70
N LEU A 409 -9.42 22.23 32.25
CA LEU A 409 -8.44 21.20 32.63
C LEU A 409 -7.16 21.44 31.80
N GLN A 410 -6.31 22.35 32.26
CA GLN A 410 -4.91 22.40 31.83
C GLN A 410 -4.17 21.27 32.56
N SER A 411 -3.99 20.12 31.91
CA SER A 411 -2.93 19.18 32.26
C SER A 411 -1.86 19.26 31.19
N GLU A 412 -0.75 19.92 31.52
CA GLU A 412 0.48 19.94 30.74
C GLU A 412 0.97 18.51 30.50
N GLY A 413 0.70 17.97 29.31
CA GLY A 413 1.46 16.86 28.76
C GLY A 413 2.65 17.44 27.99
N PRO A 414 3.83 16.80 28.01
CA PRO A 414 4.98 17.30 27.27
C PRO A 414 4.66 17.24 25.78
N GLU A 415 4.60 18.41 25.15
CA GLU A 415 4.62 18.59 23.69
C GLU A 415 5.94 18.03 23.15
N ALA A 416 5.95 16.73 22.88
CA ALA A 416 7.02 16.09 22.14
C ALA A 416 6.84 16.46 20.67
N LEU A 417 7.50 17.55 20.28
CA LEU A 417 8.00 17.88 18.94
C LEU A 417 7.87 16.73 17.93
N SER A 418 6.78 16.68 17.17
CA SER A 418 6.61 15.79 16.01
C SER A 418 6.80 16.54 14.69
N ASN A 419 7.67 17.55 14.67
CA ASN A 419 8.19 18.16 13.44
C ASN A 419 9.53 17.53 13.04
N SER A 420 9.62 16.20 13.05
CA SER A 420 10.66 15.54 12.26
C SER A 420 10.14 15.44 10.85
N GLU A 421 10.45 16.41 10.01
CA GLU A 421 10.33 16.25 8.56
C GLU A 421 11.06 14.97 8.18
N LEU A 422 10.28 14.05 7.63
CA LEU A 422 10.76 12.75 7.24
C LEU A 422 11.74 12.94 6.07
N PRO A 423 12.84 12.16 5.99
CA PRO A 423 13.75 12.24 4.86
C PRO A 423 13.01 11.95 3.56
N ASP A 424 13.27 12.78 2.55
CA ASP A 424 12.72 12.63 1.21
C ASP A 424 13.16 11.31 0.57
N LEU A 425 12.28 10.76 -0.26
CA LEU A 425 12.53 9.49 -0.96
C LEU A 425 13.65 9.68 -1.98
N THR A 426 14.80 9.03 -1.77
CA THR A 426 15.89 9.00 -2.76
C THR A 426 15.54 8.02 -3.88
N LEU A 427 15.18 8.53 -5.06
CA LEU A 427 14.96 7.74 -6.27
C LEU A 427 16.28 7.60 -7.06
N PRO A 428 16.50 6.48 -7.78
CA PRO A 428 17.68 6.34 -8.63
C PRO A 428 17.66 7.41 -9.73
N PRO A 429 18.83 7.95 -10.12
CA PRO A 429 18.91 9.02 -11.09
C PRO A 429 18.45 8.55 -12.47
N ILE A 430 17.88 9.47 -13.25
CA ILE A 430 17.07 9.16 -14.44
C ILE A 430 17.88 8.39 -15.50
N HIS A 431 19.17 8.72 -15.63
CA HIS A 431 20.07 8.11 -16.61
C HIS A 431 20.42 6.64 -16.34
N THR A 432 20.21 6.14 -15.12
CA THR A 432 20.47 4.73 -14.76
C THR A 432 19.31 3.79 -15.11
N LYS A 433 18.17 4.34 -15.55
CA LYS A 433 16.97 3.55 -15.80
C LYS A 433 17.02 2.83 -17.16
N PRO A 434 16.41 1.64 -17.26
CA PRO A 434 16.21 0.98 -18.54
C PRO A 434 15.35 1.85 -19.46
N TRP A 435 15.76 1.94 -20.72
CA TRP A 435 15.05 2.71 -21.73
C TRP A 435 15.08 2.06 -23.10
N PHE A 436 14.06 2.36 -23.90
CA PHE A 436 13.96 1.92 -25.28
C PHE A 436 13.30 3.00 -26.15
N VAL A 437 13.42 2.86 -27.47
CA VAL A 437 12.89 3.83 -28.44
C VAL A 437 11.68 3.25 -29.16
N VAL A 438 10.58 4.00 -29.19
CA VAL A 438 9.41 3.74 -30.02
C VAL A 438 9.46 4.69 -31.21
N ALA A 439 9.77 4.16 -32.38
CA ALA A 439 9.83 4.93 -33.61
C ALA A 439 8.45 4.95 -34.27
N THR A 440 7.74 6.08 -34.19
CA THR A 440 6.39 6.24 -34.72
C THR A 440 6.39 6.65 -36.19
N LYS A 441 5.23 6.49 -36.84
CA LYS A 441 4.99 6.79 -38.27
C LYS A 441 5.83 5.95 -39.25
N ALA A 442 6.14 4.71 -38.86
CA ALA A 442 6.86 3.75 -39.70
C ALA A 442 6.06 3.25 -40.93
N ASP A 443 4.83 3.75 -41.14
CA ASP A 443 3.98 3.44 -42.30
C ASP A 443 4.42 4.15 -43.58
N LEU A 444 5.21 5.21 -43.48
CA LEU A 444 5.69 5.98 -44.63
C LEU A 444 6.95 5.34 -45.22
N PRO A 445 7.07 5.17 -46.55
CA PRO A 445 8.22 4.50 -47.18
C PRO A 445 9.54 5.26 -46.97
N GLU A 446 9.49 6.59 -46.86
CA GLU A 446 10.65 7.45 -46.61
C GLU A 446 11.30 7.21 -45.23
N THR A 447 10.53 6.66 -44.27
CA THR A 447 10.99 6.47 -42.89
C THR A 447 11.86 5.23 -42.70
N GLN A 448 11.91 4.34 -43.70
CA GLN A 448 12.65 3.08 -43.59
C GLN A 448 14.17 3.31 -43.50
N GLU A 449 14.69 4.31 -44.22
CA GLU A 449 16.11 4.67 -44.16
C GLU A 449 16.47 5.32 -42.83
N GLN A 450 15.61 6.20 -42.30
CA GLN A 450 15.80 6.85 -41.01
C GLN A 450 15.76 5.82 -39.86
N PHE A 451 14.86 4.84 -39.94
CA PHE A 451 14.82 3.76 -38.96
C PHE A 451 16.10 2.91 -38.97
N LYS A 452 16.67 2.61 -40.14
CA LYS A 452 17.96 1.91 -40.24
C LYS A 452 19.07 2.71 -39.56
N LYS A 453 19.17 4.02 -39.85
CA LYS A 453 20.15 4.91 -39.19
C LYS A 453 20.00 4.92 -37.67
N LEU A 454 18.76 5.02 -37.18
CA LEU A 454 18.47 4.99 -35.74
C LEU A 454 18.86 3.65 -35.11
N ARG A 455 18.50 2.53 -35.72
CA ARG A 455 18.85 1.18 -35.23
C ARG A 455 20.37 1.00 -35.16
N ASP A 456 21.07 1.40 -36.22
CA ASP A 456 22.52 1.25 -36.31
C ASP A 456 23.20 2.12 -35.25
N TYR A 457 22.70 3.35 -35.01
CA TYR A 457 23.13 4.22 -33.92
C TYR A 457 22.94 3.58 -32.54
N LEU A 458 21.76 3.03 -32.24
CA LEU A 458 21.50 2.39 -30.95
C LEU A 458 22.38 1.15 -30.73
N SER A 459 22.64 0.37 -31.79
CA SER A 459 23.57 -0.76 -31.73
C SER A 459 25.02 -0.32 -31.46
N ALA A 460 25.40 0.87 -31.92
CA ALA A 460 26.72 1.45 -31.64
C ALA A 460 26.81 1.93 -30.18
N VAL A 461 25.73 2.48 -29.61
CA VAL A 461 25.64 2.86 -28.20
C VAL A 461 25.71 1.62 -27.29
N GLU A 462 24.99 0.54 -27.62
CA GLU A 462 25.02 -0.73 -26.88
C GLU A 462 26.44 -1.35 -26.88
N ARG A 463 27.17 -1.25 -28.00
CA ARG A 463 28.57 -1.70 -28.12
C ARG A 463 29.59 -0.74 -27.49
N ALA A 464 29.15 0.34 -26.83
CA ALA A 464 29.98 1.39 -26.25
C ALA A 464 30.93 2.09 -27.26
N GLN A 465 30.58 2.11 -28.55
CA GLN A 465 31.34 2.83 -29.60
C GLN A 465 31.00 4.32 -29.65
N VAL A 466 29.80 4.68 -29.18
CA VAL A 466 29.28 6.05 -29.11
C VAL A 466 28.87 6.34 -27.68
N GLU A 467 29.10 7.57 -27.21
CA GLU A 467 28.69 8.01 -25.88
C GLU A 467 27.17 7.95 -25.70
N HIS A 468 26.73 7.77 -24.44
CA HIS A 468 25.31 7.78 -24.10
C HIS A 468 24.67 9.11 -24.57
N PRO A 469 23.46 9.11 -25.16
CA PRO A 469 22.84 10.33 -25.69
C PRO A 469 22.64 11.45 -24.66
N GLY A 470 22.60 11.11 -23.37
CA GLY A 470 22.59 12.09 -22.26
C GLY A 470 23.96 12.56 -21.75
N GLY A 471 25.07 12.12 -22.34
CA GLY A 471 26.43 12.56 -21.95
C GLY A 471 26.95 12.03 -20.61
N HIS A 472 26.23 11.09 -19.98
CA HIS A 472 26.65 10.48 -18.71
C HIS A 472 27.42 9.16 -18.93
N PRO A 473 28.59 8.97 -18.29
CA PRO A 473 29.37 7.74 -18.42
C PRO A 473 28.65 6.53 -17.81
N ASP A 474 27.93 6.72 -16.70
CA ASP A 474 27.20 5.69 -15.94
C ASP A 474 25.77 5.43 -16.46
N GLY A 475 25.45 5.91 -17.67
CA GLY A 475 24.12 5.72 -18.27
C GLY A 475 23.83 4.26 -18.61
N TRP A 476 22.55 3.88 -18.55
CA TRP A 476 22.08 2.53 -18.92
C TRP A 476 22.39 2.22 -20.40
N ARG A 477 23.08 1.09 -20.65
CA ARG A 477 23.52 0.67 -22.00
C ARG A 477 23.05 -0.73 -22.41
N GLU A 478 22.43 -1.48 -21.51
CA GLU A 478 22.07 -2.89 -21.77
C GLU A 478 20.75 -2.99 -22.54
N LYS A 479 20.73 -3.80 -23.62
CA LYS A 479 19.52 -4.17 -24.39
C LYS A 479 18.74 -2.99 -25.00
N ILE A 480 19.44 -2.00 -25.56
CA ILE A 480 18.77 -0.85 -26.17
C ILE A 480 18.09 -1.28 -27.48
N HIS A 481 16.75 -1.18 -27.52
CA HIS A 481 15.95 -1.59 -28.68
C HIS A 481 15.14 -0.43 -29.27
N ALA A 482 15.00 -0.43 -30.60
CA ALA A 482 14.06 0.41 -31.33
C ALA A 482 12.92 -0.43 -31.90
N VAL A 483 11.68 -0.05 -31.58
CA VAL A 483 10.47 -0.69 -32.10
C VAL A 483 9.82 0.24 -33.13
N PRO A 484 9.70 -0.16 -34.41
CA PRO A 484 8.94 0.58 -35.39
C PRO A 484 7.44 0.34 -35.16
N VAL A 485 6.67 1.42 -35.05
CA VAL A 485 5.24 1.35 -34.74
C VAL A 485 4.45 2.28 -35.65
N SER A 486 3.34 1.77 -36.19
CA SER A 486 2.30 2.60 -36.78
C SER A 486 1.06 2.57 -35.88
N ALA A 487 0.96 3.57 -35.00
CA ALA A 487 -0.11 3.64 -33.99
C ALA A 487 -1.52 3.77 -34.63
N MET A 488 -1.63 4.32 -35.84
CA MET A 488 -2.91 4.45 -36.56
C MET A 488 -3.39 3.13 -37.15
N ARG A 489 -2.46 2.28 -37.61
CA ARG A 489 -2.79 0.96 -38.19
C ARG A 489 -2.72 -0.17 -37.16
N GLY A 490 -2.24 0.10 -35.95
CA GLY A 490 -2.00 -0.90 -34.91
C GLY A 490 -0.81 -1.82 -35.20
N GLU A 491 -0.01 -1.53 -36.22
CA GLU A 491 1.09 -2.39 -36.66
C GLU A 491 2.33 -2.19 -35.76
N GLY A 492 2.94 -3.30 -35.32
CA GLY A 492 4.16 -3.30 -34.50
C GLY A 492 3.95 -3.08 -32.99
N VAL A 493 2.72 -2.70 -32.58
CA VAL A 493 2.35 -2.40 -31.19
C VAL A 493 2.49 -3.63 -30.27
N ASP A 494 2.20 -4.83 -30.79
CA ASP A 494 2.27 -6.10 -30.04
C ASP A 494 3.68 -6.47 -29.54
N ARG A 495 4.73 -5.85 -30.09
CA ARG A 495 6.11 -6.07 -29.67
C ARG A 495 6.46 -5.32 -28.39
N ILE A 496 5.78 -4.21 -28.11
CA ILE A 496 6.06 -3.37 -26.93
C ILE A 496 5.81 -4.14 -25.62
N PRO A 497 4.66 -4.82 -25.40
CA PRO A 497 4.44 -5.59 -24.17
C PRO A 497 5.50 -6.67 -23.94
N LYS A 498 5.99 -7.33 -25.00
CA LYS A 498 7.04 -8.36 -24.91
C LYS A 498 8.36 -7.79 -24.42
N LEU A 499 8.76 -6.63 -24.97
CA LEU A 499 9.98 -5.92 -24.57
C LEU A 499 9.90 -5.39 -23.14
N VAL A 500 8.77 -4.78 -22.78
CA VAL A 500 8.54 -4.28 -21.42
C VAL A 500 8.63 -5.42 -20.40
N MET A 501 8.06 -6.57 -20.71
CA MET A 501 8.16 -7.76 -19.86
C MET A 501 9.59 -8.31 -19.76
N GLU A 502 10.45 -8.10 -20.77
CA GLU A 502 11.87 -8.46 -20.69
C GLU A 502 12.66 -7.52 -19.77
N PHE A 503 12.33 -6.22 -19.75
CA PHE A 503 12.95 -5.24 -18.86
C PHE A 503 12.43 -5.31 -17.41
N LEU A 504 11.21 -5.81 -17.20
CA LEU A 504 10.61 -6.00 -15.87
C LEU A 504 10.98 -7.35 -15.21
N GLN A 505 11.65 -8.25 -15.94
CA GLN A 505 12.19 -9.51 -15.41
C GLN A 505 13.43 -9.26 -14.56
#